data_AF-A0A0L7QJR8-F1
#
_entry.id   AF-A0A0L7QJR8-F1
#
_cell.length_a   1.000
_cell.length_b   1.000
_cell.length_c   1.000
_cell.angle_alpha   90.00
_cell.angle_beta   90.00
_cell.angle_gamma   90.00
#
_symmetry.space_group_name_H-M   'P 1'
#
loop_
_entity.id
_entity.type
_entity.pdbx_description
1 polymer ?
#
loop_
_entity_poly.entity_id
_entity_poly.type
_entity_poly.pdbx_seq_one_letter_code
_entity_poly.pdbx_strand_id
1 'polypeptide(L)'
;LKPFDGNLIEWHSFHDTFKSLVHQNEDLIGVQKFHLLKNALRGEAAAVITSLNASETNYLVAWDLLRKRCNKPRQIIYAHLNRLYI
;
A
#
# COMPACT_ATOMS: atom_id res chain seq x y z
N LEU A 1 9.31 -7.65 -8.96
CA LEU A 1 8.68 -7.40 -7.65
C LEU A 1 7.72 -8.53 -7.34
N LYS A 2 7.71 -9.05 -6.10
CA LYS A 2 6.70 -10.03 -5.70
C LYS A 2 5.32 -9.34 -5.66
N PRO A 3 4.26 -9.97 -6.17
CA PRO A 3 2.92 -9.42 -6.08
C PRO A 3 2.49 -9.32 -4.61
N PHE A 4 1.91 -8.19 -4.24
CA PHE A 4 1.36 -7.95 -2.91
C PHE A 4 -0.15 -8.00 -2.94
N ASP A 5 -0.73 -8.91 -2.17
CA ASP A 5 -2.16 -9.18 -2.11
C ASP A 5 -2.91 -8.39 -1.02
N GLY A 6 -2.17 -7.79 -0.07
CA GLY A 6 -2.73 -7.08 1.08
C GLY A 6 -2.25 -7.60 2.44
N ASN A 7 -1.39 -8.62 2.46
CA ASN A 7 -0.90 -9.23 3.70
C ASN A 7 -0.12 -8.24 4.60
N LEU A 8 -0.65 -7.94 5.79
CA LEU A 8 -0.02 -7.00 6.74
C LEU A 8 1.38 -7.43 7.19
N ILE A 9 1.65 -8.74 7.23
CA ILE A 9 2.95 -9.30 7.62
C ILE A 9 4.00 -8.95 6.57
N GLU A 10 3.64 -9.10 5.29
CA GLU A 10 4.54 -8.86 4.15
C GLU A 10 4.57 -7.40 3.71
N TRP A 11 3.67 -6.55 4.25
CA TRP A 11 3.58 -5.14 3.91
C TRP A 11 4.92 -4.41 4.09
N HIS A 12 5.62 -4.59 5.22
CA HIS A 12 6.87 -3.89 5.48
C HIS A 12 7.94 -4.25 4.44
N SER A 13 8.14 -5.55 4.18
CA SER A 13 9.07 -6.02 3.15
C SER A 13 8.70 -5.54 1.74
N PHE A 14 7.41 -5.59 1.38
CA PHE A 14 6.93 -5.07 0.11
C PHE A 14 7.16 -3.55 -0.01
N HIS A 15 6.78 -2.79 1.00
CA HIS A 15 6.88 -1.34 1.03
C HIS A 15 8.33 -0.89 0.88
N ASP A 16 9.27 -1.47 1.63
CA ASP A 16 10.69 -1.09 1.54
C ASP A 16 11.29 -1.49 0.19
N THR A 17 10.96 -2.67 -0.33
CA THR A 17 11.42 -3.13 -1.65
C THR A 17 10.88 -2.23 -2.76
N PHE A 18 9.58 -1.93 -2.76
CA PHE A 18 8.97 -1.07 -3.77
C PHE A 18 9.46 0.37 -3.65
N LYS A 19 9.67 0.86 -2.43
CA LYS A 19 10.18 2.21 -2.18
C LYS A 19 11.58 2.38 -2.76
N SER A 20 12.48 1.45 -2.49
CA SER A 20 13.87 1.49 -2.99
C SER A 20 13.94 1.35 -4.51
N LEU A 21 13.14 0.46 -5.11
CA LEU A 21 13.20 0.18 -6.55
C LEU A 21 12.44 1.18 -7.41
N VAL A 22 11.31 1.70 -6.93
CA VAL A 22 10.35 2.47 -7.74
C VAL A 22 10.13 3.87 -7.17
N HIS A 23 9.82 4.00 -5.88
CA HIS A 23 9.44 5.31 -5.31
C HIS A 23 10.60 6.32 -5.32
N GLN A 24 11.78 5.88 -4.89
CA GLN A 24 13.00 6.70 -4.81
C GLN A 24 13.74 6.83 -6.15
N ASN A 25 13.29 6.11 -7.18
CA ASN A 25 13.89 6.20 -8.50
C ASN A 25 13.42 7.50 -9.19
N GLU A 26 14.35 8.41 -9.45
CA GLU A 26 14.10 9.72 -10.09
C GLU A 26 13.96 9.61 -11.62
N ASP A 27 14.44 8.53 -12.23
CA ASP A 27 14.29 8.27 -13.67
C ASP A 27 12.84 7.90 -14.06
N LEU A 28 12.01 7.54 -13.07
CA LEU A 28 10.62 7.16 -13.28
C LEU A 28 9.69 8.36 -13.03
N ILE A 29 8.85 8.68 -14.02
CA ILE A 29 7.76 9.64 -13.84
C ILE A 29 6.62 9.03 -13.02
N GLY A 30 5.85 9.86 -12.30
CA GLY A 30 4.80 9.38 -11.40
C GLY A 30 3.76 8.45 -12.05
N VAL A 31 3.44 8.65 -13.32
CA VAL A 31 2.53 7.77 -14.08
C VAL A 31 3.13 6.36 -14.25
N GLN A 32 4.42 6.26 -14.58
CA GLN A 32 5.11 4.97 -14.68
C GLN A 32 5.17 4.25 -13.32
N LYS A 33 5.45 5.01 -12.25
CA LYS A 33 5.39 4.49 -10.87
C LYS A 33 4.00 3.94 -10.53
N PHE A 34 2.94 4.60 -10.98
CA PHE A 34 1.56 4.13 -10.82
C PHE A 34 1.30 2.80 -11.52
N HIS A 35 1.73 2.66 -12.78
CA HIS A 35 1.56 1.41 -13.52
C HIS A 35 2.33 0.25 -12.87
N LEU A 36 3.57 0.51 -12.42
CA LEU A 36 4.36 -0.46 -11.67
C LEU A 36 3.67 -0.84 -10.35
N LEU A 37 3.09 0.13 -9.65
CA LEU A 37 2.34 -0.11 -8.41
C LEU A 37 1.12 -0.98 -8.69
N LYS A 38 0.30 -0.67 -9.71
CA LYS A 38 -0.83 -1.51 -10.12
C LYS A 38 -0.44 -2.94 -10.45
N ASN A 39 0.65 -3.13 -11.19
CA ASN A 39 1.12 -4.47 -11.57
C ASN A 39 1.71 -5.25 -10.40
N ALA A 40 2.24 -4.56 -9.39
CA ALA A 40 2.79 -5.16 -8.19
C ALA A 40 1.72 -5.52 -7.15
N LEU A 41 0.47 -5.09 -7.32
CA LEU A 41 -0.62 -5.35 -6.38
C LEU A 41 -1.59 -6.39 -6.93
N ARG A 42 -2.20 -7.16 -6.03
CA ARG A 42 -3.23 -8.16 -6.30
C ARG A 42 -4.30 -8.12 -5.20
N GLY A 43 -5.40 -8.84 -5.41
CA GLY A 43 -6.44 -9.03 -4.39
C GLY A 43 -6.97 -7.73 -3.81
N GLU A 44 -7.04 -7.66 -2.47
CA GLU A 44 -7.53 -6.48 -1.76
C GLU A 44 -6.64 -5.26 -1.97
N ALA A 45 -5.31 -5.44 -2.04
CA ALA A 45 -4.39 -4.33 -2.22
C ALA A 45 -4.56 -3.64 -3.58
N ALA A 46 -4.83 -4.42 -4.63
CA ALA A 46 -5.16 -3.87 -5.94
C ALA A 46 -6.47 -3.08 -5.89
N ALA A 47 -7.51 -3.63 -5.25
CA ALA A 47 -8.83 -3.02 -5.14
C ALA A 47 -8.80 -1.61 -4.52
N VAL A 48 -7.86 -1.33 -3.60
CA VAL A 48 -7.66 0.00 -2.98
C VAL A 48 -7.37 1.09 -4.01
N ILE A 49 -6.66 0.75 -5.08
CA ILE A 49 -6.18 1.73 -6.07
C ILE A 49 -6.82 1.54 -7.45
N THR A 50 -7.69 0.55 -7.62
CA THR A 50 -8.39 0.27 -8.89
C THR A 50 -9.28 1.43 -9.31
N SER A 51 -9.89 2.15 -8.35
CA SER A 51 -10.73 3.32 -8.59
C SER A 51 -9.95 4.57 -9.04
N LEU A 52 -8.61 4.55 -8.94
CA LEU A 52 -7.75 5.66 -9.31
C LEU A 52 -7.22 5.49 -10.74
N ASN A 53 -7.25 6.58 -11.50
CA ASN A 53 -6.65 6.63 -12.83
C ASN A 53 -5.14 6.81 -12.73
N ALA A 54 -4.38 6.26 -13.68
CA ALA A 54 -2.94 6.41 -13.71
C ALA A 54 -2.57 7.89 -13.96
N SER A 55 -2.04 8.54 -12.93
CA SER A 55 -1.58 9.93 -12.95
C SER A 55 -0.52 10.10 -11.87
N GLU A 56 0.36 11.08 -12.04
CA GLU A 56 1.39 11.42 -11.06
C GLU A 56 0.78 11.84 -9.71
N THR A 57 -0.26 12.68 -9.74
CA THR A 57 -1.00 13.06 -8.53
C THR A 57 -1.65 11.86 -7.88
N ASN A 58 -2.23 10.96 -8.68
CA ASN A 58 -2.91 9.78 -8.18
C ASN A 58 -1.94 8.72 -7.65
N TYR A 59 -0.68 8.71 -8.08
CA TYR A 59 0.35 7.82 -7.53
C TYR A 59 0.61 8.10 -6.06
N LEU A 60 0.78 9.37 -5.71
CA LEU A 60 0.98 9.76 -4.31
C LEU A 60 -0.23 9.39 -3.46
N VAL A 61 -1.45 9.60 -3.99
CA VAL A 61 -2.70 9.21 -3.33
C VAL A 61 -2.79 7.69 -3.16
N ALA A 62 -2.51 6.92 -4.21
CA ALA A 62 -2.53 5.45 -4.18
C ALA A 62 -1.51 4.89 -3.18
N TRP A 63 -0.30 5.45 -3.15
CA TRP A 63 0.76 5.08 -2.23
C TRP A 63 0.37 5.35 -0.77
N ASP A 64 -0.21 6.51 -0.48
CA ASP A 64 -0.69 6.86 0.85
C ASP A 64 -1.89 6.01 1.29
N LEU A 65 -2.83 5.69 0.38
CA LEU A 65 -3.96 4.80 0.68
C LEU A 65 -3.52 3.39 1.06
N LEU A 66 -2.58 2.81 0.30
CA LEU A 66 -1.98 1.51 0.63
C LEU A 66 -1.30 1.56 2.00
N ARG A 67 -0.53 2.61 2.27
CA ARG A 67 0.09 2.81 3.58
C ARG A 67 -0.96 2.94 4.67
N LYS A 68 -2.02 3.72 4.51
CA LYS A 68 -3.10 3.85 5.50
C LYS A 68 -3.89 2.56 5.71
N ARG A 69 -4.01 1.73 4.69
CA ARG A 69 -4.71 0.44 4.77
C ARG A 69 -3.87 -0.60 5.52
N CYS A 70 -2.60 -0.72 5.17
CA CYS A 70 -1.70 -1.77 5.68
C CYS A 70 -0.90 -1.34 6.92
N ASN A 71 -0.54 -0.07 7.05
CA ASN A 71 0.08 0.51 8.23
C ASN A 71 -0.98 1.03 9.21
N LYS A 72 -1.88 0.15 9.66
CA LYS A 72 -2.80 0.42 10.78
C LYS A 72 -2.23 -0.19 12.07
N PRO A 73 -1.44 0.54 12.87
CA PRO A 73 -0.95 0.04 14.15
C PRO A 73 -2.05 -0.15 15.21
N ARG A 74 -3.33 0.14 14.95
CA ARG A 74 -4.37 0.23 15.99
C ARG A 74 -5.78 -0.22 15.56
N GLN A 75 -5.92 -1.48 15.16
CA GLN A 75 -7.04 -2.29 15.66
C GLN A 75 -6.62 -3.20 16.83
N ILE A 76 -5.34 -3.17 17.21
CA ILE A 76 -4.81 -3.94 18.35
C ILE A 76 -5.26 -3.35 19.70
N ILE A 77 -5.55 -2.03 19.77
CA ILE A 77 -5.99 -1.40 21.03
C ILE A 77 -7.48 -1.64 21.33
N TYR A 78 -8.34 -1.71 20.31
CA TYR A 78 -9.78 -1.95 20.54
C TYR A 78 -10.13 -3.43 20.82
N ALA A 79 -9.30 -4.38 20.39
CA ALA A 79 -9.48 -5.79 20.75
C ALA A 79 -9.13 -6.09 22.23
N HIS A 80 -8.26 -5.29 22.86
CA HIS A 80 -7.96 -5.41 24.29
C HIS A 80 -8.94 -4.64 25.18
N LEU A 81 -9.57 -3.57 24.68
CA LEU A 81 -10.54 -2.79 25.47
C LEU A 81 -11.92 -3.47 25.61
N ASN A 82 -12.26 -4.43 24.75
CA ASN A 82 -13.55 -5.12 24.82
C ASN A 82 -13.58 -6.34 25.77
N ARG A 83 -12.52 -6.55 26.57
CA ARG A 83 -12.46 -7.59 27.61
C ARG A 83 -12.57 -7.03 29.05
N LEU A 84 -12.86 -5.73 29.20
CA LEU A 84 -12.95 -5.06 30.50
C LEU A 84 -14.30 -4.36 30.76
N TYR A 85 -15.28 -4.48 29.87
CA TYR A 85 -16.68 -4.24 30.24
C TYR A 85 -17.36 -5.59 30.44
N ILE A 86 -17.13 -6.14 31.63
CA ILE A 86 -18.10 -6.97 32.37
C ILE A 86 -19.27 -6.08 32.76
#